data_AF-A0A9X1YQN0-F1
#
_entry.id   AF-A0A9X1YQN0-F1
#
_cell.length_a   1.000
_cell.length_b   1.000
_cell.length_c   1.000
_cell.angle_alpha   90.00
_cell.angle_beta   90.00
_cell.angle_gamma   90.00
#
_symmetry.space_group_name_H-M   'P 1'
#
loop_
_entity.id
_entity.type
_entity.pdbx_description
1 polymer ?
#
loop_
_entity_poly.entity_id
_entity_poly.type
_entity_poly.pdbx_seq_one_letter_code
_entity_poly.pdbx_strand_id
1 'polypeptide(L)'
;MTRSVDELLSELQDFAPTPDGADNVHRLNELLAGFAALPGCERVAPALLALLERHPQADFGAPGPLVQALESQSGYAALLAASLERQPTELTAWMANRLLNSKQSREDRAAWLARLTAVTSHPRAAASVRDSAIRFLDFQASRQGSPA
;
A
#
# COMPACT_ATOMS: atom_id res chain seq x y z
N MET A 1 22.97 2.33 20.97
CA MET A 1 22.43 1.00 20.63
C MET A 1 21.80 1.11 19.26
N THR A 2 22.09 0.18 18.35
CA THR A 2 21.45 0.13 17.04
C THR A 2 20.10 -0.56 17.21
N ARG A 3 19.02 0.07 16.77
CA ARG A 3 17.67 -0.49 16.82
C ARG A 3 17.62 -1.82 16.06
N SER A 4 16.92 -2.80 16.58
CA SER A 4 16.67 -4.10 15.97
C SER A 4 15.38 -4.10 15.14
N VAL A 5 15.19 -5.10 14.26
CA VAL A 5 13.94 -5.23 13.53
C VAL A 5 12.76 -5.55 14.45
N ASP A 6 12.97 -6.30 15.54
CA ASP A 6 11.88 -6.62 16.47
C ASP A 6 11.38 -5.38 17.22
N GLU A 7 12.29 -4.48 17.61
CA GLU A 7 11.92 -3.16 18.17
C GLU A 7 11.12 -2.35 17.16
N LEU A 8 11.56 -2.28 15.90
CA LEU A 8 10.84 -1.61 14.83
C LEU A 8 9.42 -2.17 14.61
N LEU A 9 9.28 -3.50 14.60
CA LEU A 9 7.99 -4.15 14.43
C LEU A 9 7.06 -3.89 15.62
N SER A 10 7.58 -3.87 16.84
CA SER A 10 6.82 -3.48 18.02
C SER A 10 6.33 -2.04 17.91
N GLU A 11 7.18 -1.11 17.50
CA GLU A 11 6.79 0.30 17.35
C GLU A 11 5.79 0.52 16.20
N LEU A 12 5.90 -0.23 15.09
CA LEU A 12 4.87 -0.24 14.04
C LEU A 12 3.54 -0.78 14.55
N GLN A 13 3.58 -1.83 15.38
CA GLN A 13 2.40 -2.41 16.00
C GLN A 13 1.72 -1.40 16.94
N ASP A 14 2.49 -0.65 17.70
CA ASP A 14 1.97 0.34 18.66
C ASP A 14 1.69 1.71 18.02
N PHE A 15 2.00 1.89 16.73
CA PHE A 15 1.75 3.14 16.03
C PHE A 15 0.25 3.47 16.01
N ALA A 16 -0.12 4.55 16.70
CA ALA A 16 -1.45 5.13 16.65
C ALA A 16 -1.41 6.45 15.84
N PRO A 17 -2.17 6.54 14.74
CA PRO A 17 -2.27 7.76 13.95
C PRO A 17 -3.04 8.84 14.70
N THR A 18 -2.63 10.10 14.53
CA THR A 18 -3.36 11.28 14.97
C THR A 18 -4.28 11.79 13.84
N PRO A 19 -5.22 12.71 14.13
CA PRO A 19 -5.98 13.38 13.09
C PRO A 19 -5.12 14.23 12.14
N ASP A 20 -3.89 14.56 12.53
CA ASP A 20 -2.95 15.30 11.70
C ASP A 20 -2.16 14.33 10.81
N GLY A 21 -2.55 14.24 9.54
CA GLY A 21 -1.86 13.41 8.55
C GLY A 21 -0.38 13.77 8.37
N ALA A 22 0.00 15.05 8.50
CA ALA A 22 1.38 15.47 8.32
C ALA A 22 2.27 14.96 9.48
N ASP A 23 1.75 14.98 10.71
CA ASP A 23 2.39 14.36 11.87
C ASP A 23 2.59 12.85 11.67
N ASN A 24 1.54 12.15 11.19
CA ASN A 24 1.62 10.71 10.93
C ASN A 24 2.71 10.37 9.90
N VAL A 25 2.77 11.13 8.79
CA VAL A 25 3.79 10.98 7.76
C VAL A 25 5.18 11.18 8.36
N HIS A 26 5.38 12.28 9.09
CA HIS A 26 6.69 12.59 9.68
C HIS A 26 7.14 11.49 10.64
N ARG A 27 6.28 11.09 11.59
CA ARG A 27 6.59 10.06 12.58
C ARG A 27 6.88 8.71 11.92
N LEU A 28 6.12 8.33 10.89
CA LEU A 28 6.36 7.07 10.19
C LEU A 28 7.66 7.11 9.39
N ASN A 29 8.03 8.26 8.81
CA ASN A 29 9.29 8.41 8.09
C ASN A 29 10.50 8.27 9.03
N GLU A 30 10.46 8.93 10.18
CA GLU A 30 11.50 8.78 11.21
C GLU A 30 11.59 7.34 11.70
N LEU A 31 10.43 6.70 11.89
CA LEU A 31 10.35 5.31 12.30
C LEU A 31 10.89 4.35 11.24
N LEU A 32 10.78 4.66 9.94
CA LEU A 32 11.34 3.85 8.87
C LEU A 32 12.79 4.22 8.51
N ALA A 33 13.37 5.24 9.15
CA ALA A 33 14.73 5.67 8.85
C ALA A 33 15.74 4.52 9.08
N GLY A 34 16.49 4.17 8.04
CA GLY A 34 17.54 3.14 8.10
C GLY A 34 17.05 1.70 8.23
N PHE A 35 15.74 1.42 8.12
CA PHE A 35 15.21 0.07 8.33
C PHE A 35 15.81 -0.98 7.37
N ALA A 36 16.15 -0.58 6.15
CA ALA A 36 16.68 -1.46 5.12
C ALA A 36 18.04 -2.08 5.49
N ALA A 37 18.80 -1.46 6.41
CA ALA A 37 20.07 -1.98 6.91
C ALA A 37 19.91 -3.01 8.04
N LEU A 38 18.69 -3.20 8.56
CA LEU A 38 18.42 -4.12 9.66
C LEU A 38 18.35 -5.57 9.14
N PRO A 39 19.05 -6.52 9.78
CA PRO A 39 18.79 -7.95 9.55
C PRO A 39 17.32 -8.27 9.84
N GLY A 40 16.63 -8.93 8.90
CA GLY A 40 15.21 -9.25 9.02
C GLY A 40 14.25 -8.19 8.46
N CYS A 41 14.75 -7.17 7.74
CA CYS A 41 13.94 -6.07 7.21
C CYS A 41 12.80 -6.51 6.27
N GLU A 42 12.82 -7.73 5.74
CA GLU A 42 11.72 -8.34 4.97
C GLU A 42 10.40 -8.43 5.75
N ARG A 43 10.47 -8.44 7.08
CA ARG A 43 9.30 -8.45 7.96
C ARG A 43 8.58 -7.09 8.03
N VAL A 44 9.22 -6.01 7.55
CA VAL A 44 8.67 -4.65 7.64
C VAL A 44 7.52 -4.42 6.67
N ALA A 45 7.58 -4.94 5.44
CA ALA A 45 6.49 -4.78 4.48
C ALA A 45 5.14 -5.38 4.95
N PRO A 46 5.10 -6.62 5.47
CA PRO A 46 3.90 -7.16 6.11
C PRO A 46 3.38 -6.29 7.25
N ALA A 47 4.25 -5.76 8.10
CA ALA A 47 3.86 -4.91 9.23
C ALA A 47 3.29 -3.54 8.78
N LEU A 48 3.86 -2.94 7.74
CA LEU A 48 3.33 -1.72 7.14
C LEU A 48 1.95 -1.93 6.53
N LEU A 49 1.73 -3.04 5.81
CA LEU A 49 0.41 -3.36 5.29
C LEU A 49 -0.58 -3.60 6.44
N ALA A 50 -0.18 -4.31 7.49
CA ALA A 50 -1.01 -4.49 8.68
C ALA A 50 -1.36 -3.15 9.38
N LEU A 51 -0.45 -2.17 9.37
CA LEU A 51 -0.73 -0.81 9.86
C LEU A 51 -1.83 -0.13 9.03
N LEU A 52 -1.73 -0.20 7.70
CA LEU A 52 -2.77 0.34 6.81
C LEU A 52 -4.11 -0.35 7.02
N GLU A 53 -4.12 -1.68 7.18
CA GLU A 53 -5.33 -2.46 7.41
C GLU A 53 -6.00 -2.13 8.76
N ARG A 54 -5.21 -1.80 9.79
CA ARG A 54 -5.74 -1.36 11.11
C ARG A 54 -6.28 0.07 11.07
N HIS A 55 -5.71 0.93 10.24
CA HIS A 55 -6.06 2.34 10.13
C HIS A 55 -6.41 2.74 8.68
N PRO A 56 -7.48 2.18 8.09
CA PRO A 56 -7.78 2.34 6.67
C PRO A 56 -8.21 3.75 6.25
N GLN A 57 -8.47 4.63 7.21
CA GLN A 57 -8.84 6.04 7.01
C GLN A 57 -7.71 7.02 7.36
N ALA A 58 -6.61 6.53 7.94
CA ALA A 58 -5.49 7.39 8.29
C ALA A 58 -4.70 7.77 7.03
N ASP A 59 -4.27 9.02 6.98
CA ASP A 59 -3.35 9.49 5.95
C ASP A 59 -1.91 9.29 6.44
N PHE A 60 -1.17 8.47 5.70
CA PHE A 60 0.26 8.22 5.91
C PHE A 60 1.11 8.79 4.77
N GLY A 61 0.49 9.60 3.90
CA GLY A 61 1.12 10.24 2.75
C GLY A 61 1.28 9.30 1.56
N ALA A 62 1.02 9.83 0.36
CA ALA A 62 1.28 9.14 -0.90
C ALA A 62 1.47 10.13 -2.06
N PRO A 63 2.53 10.00 -2.89
CA PRO A 63 3.69 9.13 -2.72
C PRO A 63 4.58 9.57 -1.54
N GLY A 64 5.33 8.64 -0.93
CA GLY A 64 6.21 8.96 0.20
C GLY A 64 7.08 7.79 0.65
N PRO A 65 7.87 7.95 1.73
CA PRO A 65 8.81 6.93 2.20
C PRO A 65 8.16 5.60 2.60
N LEU A 66 6.90 5.59 3.06
CA LEU A 66 6.12 4.36 3.26
C LEU A 66 6.04 3.54 1.97
N VAL A 67 5.63 4.17 0.87
CA VAL A 67 5.51 3.51 -0.44
C VAL A 67 6.89 3.01 -0.89
N GLN A 68 7.93 3.82 -0.73
CA GLN A 68 9.31 3.42 -1.08
C GLN A 68 9.78 2.23 -0.23
N ALA A 69 9.45 2.20 1.05
CA ALA A 69 9.76 1.10 1.94
C ALA A 69 9.09 -0.20 1.48
N LEU A 70 7.80 -0.15 1.12
CA LEU A 70 7.09 -1.29 0.54
C LEU A 70 7.71 -1.73 -0.80
N GLU A 71 7.93 -0.80 -1.73
CA GLU A 71 8.49 -1.10 -3.07
C GLU A 71 9.92 -1.65 -3.00
N SER A 72 10.69 -1.31 -1.97
CA SER A 72 12.06 -1.82 -1.77
C SER A 72 12.13 -3.31 -1.39
N GLN A 73 11.01 -3.89 -0.96
CA GLN A 73 10.95 -5.25 -0.43
C GLN A 73 10.60 -6.27 -1.51
N SER A 74 11.39 -7.33 -1.64
CA SER A 74 11.15 -8.38 -2.61
C SER A 74 9.80 -9.07 -2.34
N GLY A 75 8.96 -9.19 -3.37
CA GLY A 75 7.65 -9.83 -3.24
C GLY A 75 6.55 -8.94 -2.64
N TYR A 76 6.78 -7.63 -2.44
CA TYR A 76 5.76 -6.72 -1.91
C TYR A 76 4.45 -6.74 -2.71
N ALA A 77 4.52 -6.98 -4.03
CA ALA A 77 3.36 -7.10 -4.91
C ALA A 77 2.40 -8.21 -4.45
N ALA A 78 2.92 -9.37 -4.05
CA ALA A 78 2.10 -10.46 -3.52
C ALA A 78 1.50 -10.11 -2.15
N LEU A 79 2.27 -9.41 -1.30
CA LEU A 79 1.78 -8.94 -0.01
C LEU A 79 0.67 -7.89 -0.17
N LEU A 80 0.82 -6.96 -1.11
CA LEU A 80 -0.16 -5.93 -1.46
C LEU A 80 -1.46 -6.58 -1.98
N ALA A 81 -1.35 -7.58 -2.85
CA ALA A 81 -2.49 -8.35 -3.32
C ALA A 81 -3.27 -8.97 -2.15
N ALA A 82 -2.59 -9.64 -1.22
CA ALA A 82 -3.22 -10.22 -0.04
C ALA A 82 -3.82 -9.16 0.91
N SER A 83 -3.20 -7.97 0.99
CA SER A 83 -3.71 -6.85 1.80
C SER A 83 -5.04 -6.30 1.25
N LEU A 84 -5.13 -6.11 -0.08
CA LEU A 84 -6.37 -5.71 -0.75
C LEU A 84 -7.52 -6.70 -0.51
N GLU A 85 -7.21 -8.00 -0.45
CA GLU A 85 -8.23 -9.02 -0.15
C GLU A 85 -8.70 -9.00 1.30
N ARG A 86 -7.87 -8.51 2.24
CA ARG A 86 -8.23 -8.42 3.67
C ARG A 86 -8.96 -7.12 4.00
N GLN A 87 -8.38 -5.98 3.60
CA GLN A 87 -8.86 -4.64 3.92
C GLN A 87 -8.27 -3.63 2.93
N PRO A 88 -9.00 -3.31 1.85
CA PRO A 88 -8.61 -2.22 0.95
C PRO A 88 -8.52 -0.89 1.69
N THR A 89 -7.51 -0.11 1.31
CA THR A 89 -7.27 1.27 1.74
C THR A 89 -7.02 2.15 0.52
N GLU A 90 -7.12 3.46 0.68
CA GLU A 90 -6.84 4.40 -0.42
C GLU A 90 -5.43 4.17 -0.98
N LEU A 91 -4.44 4.02 -0.08
CA LEU A 91 -3.05 3.80 -0.46
C LEU A 91 -2.84 2.47 -1.18
N THR A 92 -3.42 1.37 -0.69
CA THR A 92 -3.25 0.05 -1.33
C THR A 92 -3.93 -0.02 -2.69
N ALA A 93 -5.12 0.58 -2.85
CA ALA A 93 -5.79 0.69 -4.14
C ALA A 93 -4.98 1.56 -5.12
N TRP A 94 -4.44 2.68 -4.66
CA TRP A 94 -3.56 3.52 -5.46
C TRP A 94 -2.28 2.79 -5.88
N MET A 95 -1.64 2.03 -4.98
CA MET A 95 -0.45 1.23 -5.29
C MET A 95 -0.74 0.15 -6.34
N ALA A 96 -1.91 -0.50 -6.30
CA ALA A 96 -2.33 -1.43 -7.35
C ALA A 96 -2.50 -0.74 -8.71
N ASN A 97 -3.09 0.46 -8.75
CA ASN A 97 -3.16 1.25 -9.98
C ASN A 97 -1.76 1.71 -10.45
N ARG A 98 -0.84 2.00 -9.53
CA ARG A 98 0.56 2.32 -9.85
C ARG A 98 1.28 1.13 -10.50
N LEU A 99 1.06 -0.09 -10.01
CA LEU A 99 1.52 -1.31 -10.67
C LEU A 99 0.92 -1.46 -12.08
N LEU A 100 -0.38 -1.15 -12.25
CA LEU A 100 -1.03 -1.10 -13.56
C LEU A 100 -0.43 -0.08 -14.54
N ASN A 101 0.18 0.99 -14.04
CA ASN A 101 0.88 1.99 -14.83
C ASN A 101 2.33 1.60 -15.18
N SER A 102 2.86 0.54 -14.58
CA SER A 102 4.19 -0.01 -14.88
C SER A 102 4.16 -1.00 -16.05
N LYS A 103 5.34 -1.30 -16.62
CA LYS A 103 5.46 -2.37 -17.62
C LYS A 103 5.39 -3.73 -16.91
N GLN A 104 4.39 -4.53 -17.26
CA GLN A 104 4.17 -5.86 -16.71
C GLN A 104 3.60 -6.80 -17.78
N SER A 105 3.56 -8.10 -17.49
CA SER A 105 2.96 -9.07 -18.40
C SER A 105 1.45 -8.85 -18.53
N ARG A 106 0.86 -9.39 -19.60
CA ARG A 106 -0.61 -9.35 -19.79
C ARG A 106 -1.35 -10.07 -18.66
N GLU A 107 -0.76 -11.15 -18.15
CA GLU A 107 -1.31 -11.94 -17.05
C GLU A 107 -1.30 -11.14 -15.74
N ASP A 108 -0.16 -10.53 -15.37
CA ASP A 108 -0.06 -9.68 -14.19
C ASP A 108 -1.03 -8.51 -14.26
N ARG A 109 -1.12 -7.86 -15.43
CA ARG A 109 -2.07 -6.77 -15.65
C ARG A 109 -3.52 -7.23 -15.41
N ALA A 110 -3.92 -8.37 -15.97
CA ALA A 110 -5.26 -8.92 -15.77
C ALA A 110 -5.53 -9.25 -14.30
N ALA A 111 -4.53 -9.80 -13.61
CA ALA A 111 -4.60 -10.13 -12.19
C ALA A 111 -4.77 -8.88 -11.30
N TRP A 112 -4.12 -7.76 -11.64
CA TRP A 112 -4.29 -6.50 -10.92
C TRP A 112 -5.61 -5.80 -11.22
N LEU A 113 -6.09 -5.86 -12.48
CA LEU A 113 -7.42 -5.35 -12.84
C LEU A 113 -8.51 -6.08 -12.05
N ALA A 114 -8.45 -7.42 -12.00
CA ALA A 114 -9.41 -8.23 -11.24
C ALA A 114 -9.42 -7.86 -9.75
N ARG A 115 -8.26 -7.59 -9.15
CA ARG A 115 -8.15 -7.13 -7.76
C ARG A 115 -8.77 -5.77 -7.53
N LEU A 116 -8.49 -4.79 -8.40
CA LEU A 116 -9.15 -3.49 -8.31
C LEU A 116 -10.67 -3.59 -8.52
N THR A 117 -11.13 -4.48 -9.40
CA THR A 117 -12.56 -4.77 -9.56
C THR A 117 -13.16 -5.33 -8.27
N ALA A 118 -12.46 -6.24 -7.57
CA ALA A 118 -12.94 -6.76 -6.29
C ALA A 118 -13.04 -5.65 -5.21
N VAL A 119 -12.15 -4.66 -5.23
CA VAL A 119 -12.19 -3.52 -4.28
C VAL A 119 -13.51 -2.74 -4.39
N THR A 120 -14.09 -2.58 -5.59
CA THR A 120 -15.30 -1.76 -5.80
C THR A 120 -16.53 -2.28 -5.05
N SER A 121 -16.56 -3.57 -4.71
CA SER A 121 -17.64 -4.21 -3.96
C SER A 121 -17.18 -4.78 -2.61
N HIS A 122 -15.94 -4.52 -2.19
CA HIS A 122 -15.38 -5.12 -0.99
C HIS A 122 -16.10 -4.61 0.28
N PRO A 123 -16.64 -5.49 1.13
CA PRO A 123 -17.51 -5.10 2.25
C PRO A 123 -16.81 -4.20 3.27
N ARG A 124 -15.49 -4.39 3.46
CA ARG A 124 -14.69 -3.59 4.40
C ARG A 124 -14.08 -2.33 3.79
N ALA A 125 -14.15 -2.15 2.47
CA ALA A 125 -13.63 -0.93 1.84
C ALA A 125 -14.59 0.24 2.12
N ALA A 126 -14.05 1.40 2.48
CA ALA A 126 -14.84 2.63 2.58
C ALA A 126 -15.35 3.06 1.20
N ALA A 127 -16.44 3.83 1.18
CA ALA A 127 -17.05 4.32 -0.07
C ALA A 127 -16.04 5.06 -0.93
N SER A 128 -15.24 5.96 -0.35
CA SER A 128 -14.17 6.69 -1.03
C SER A 128 -13.15 5.77 -1.73
N VAL A 129 -12.76 4.67 -1.08
CA VAL A 129 -11.81 3.70 -1.63
C VAL A 129 -12.42 2.94 -2.81
N ARG A 130 -13.72 2.59 -2.72
CA ARG A 130 -14.47 1.97 -3.84
C ARG A 130 -14.55 2.92 -5.02
N ASP A 131 -14.87 4.19 -4.77
CA ASP A 131 -14.94 5.23 -5.80
C ASP A 131 -13.57 5.45 -6.47
N SER A 132 -12.49 5.47 -5.70
CA SER A 132 -11.13 5.52 -6.23
C SER A 132 -10.80 4.32 -7.10
N ALA A 133 -11.16 3.10 -6.67
CA ALA A 133 -10.97 1.90 -7.48
C ALA A 133 -11.75 1.95 -8.80
N ILE A 134 -12.99 2.45 -8.80
CA ILE A 134 -13.79 2.67 -10.02
C ILE A 134 -13.07 3.66 -10.95
N ARG A 135 -12.64 4.82 -10.43
CA ARG A 135 -11.90 5.82 -11.22
C ARG A 135 -10.61 5.24 -11.84
N PHE A 136 -9.90 4.40 -11.09
CA PHE A 136 -8.70 3.73 -11.61
C PHE A 136 -9.05 2.75 -12.73
N LEU A 137 -10.10 1.96 -12.58
CA LEU A 137 -10.55 1.03 -13.63
C LEU A 137 -10.97 1.77 -14.90
N ASP A 138 -11.75 2.85 -14.78
CA ASP A 138 -12.16 3.69 -15.90
C ASP A 138 -10.95 4.27 -16.65
N PHE A 139 -9.96 4.77 -15.90
CA PHE A 139 -8.71 5.24 -16.46
C PHE A 139 -7.93 4.14 -17.20
N GLN A 140 -7.90 2.92 -16.65
CA GLN A 140 -7.21 1.79 -17.30
C GLN A 140 -7.95 1.25 -18.53
N ALA A 141 -9.28 1.41 -18.58
CA ALA A 141 -10.09 1.08 -19.74
C ALA A 141 -9.88 2.09 -20.88
N SER A 142 -9.85 3.40 -20.57
CA SER A 142 -9.66 4.45 -21.58
C SER A 142 -8.30 4.35 -22.30
N ARG A 143 -7.25 3.95 -21.58
CA ARG A 143 -5.91 3.73 -22.16
C ARG A 143 -5.83 2.56 -23.16
N GLN A 144 -6.73 1.58 -23.07
CA GLN A 144 -6.77 0.46 -24.02
C GLN A 144 -7.49 0.83 -25.32
N GLY A 145 -8.24 1.94 -25.34
CA GLY A 145 -8.94 2.46 -26.51
C GLY A 145 -8.16 3.49 -27.34
N SER A 146 -6.96 3.89 -26.92
CA SER A 146 -6.10 4.79 -27.72
C SER A 146 -5.30 3.98 -28.74
N PRO A 147 -5.55 4.12 -30.06
CA PRO A 147 -4.65 3.56 -31.07
C PRO A 147 -3.29 4.26 -30.96
N ALA A 148 -2.23 3.47 -31.07
CA ALA A 148 -0.85 3.95 -31.21
C ALA A 148 -0.65 4.74 -32.51
#